data_AF-A0A1I7SZW1-F1
#
_entry.id   AF-A0A1I7SZW1-F1
#
_cell.length_a   1.000
_cell.length_b   1.000
_cell.length_c   1.000
_cell.angle_alpha   90.00
_cell.angle_beta   90.00
_cell.angle_gamma   90.00
#
_symmetry.space_group_name_H-M   'P 1'
#
loop_
_entity.id
_entity.type
_entity.pdbx_description
1 polymer ?
#
loop_
_entity_poly.entity_id
_entity_poly.type
_entity_poly.pdbx_seq_one_letter_code
_entity_poly.pdbx_strand_id
1 'polypeptide(L)'
;MIQLSGSQMKLLLMDGETTPTVSCSYAQSEVMQKEVYIFDRIENKTSADSIKSLKCVVFVRPTAENIDRLVQELQEPRFNQYYLYFSNTINKYDVKRLAEADKNETVREVQEVFLDGIPLRKDLFTLNIHHIFDSTFNVKDHSAERLKCGIVALLLQLRKAPAVRYGFDN
;
A
#
# COMPACT_ATOMS: atom_id res chain seq x y z
N MET A 1 -8.42 -7.71 3.92
CA MET A 1 -7.00 -7.97 3.63
C MET A 1 -6.53 -9.30 4.23
N ILE A 2 -5.97 -9.33 5.45
CA ILE A 2 -5.25 -10.53 5.96
C ILE A 2 -6.12 -11.78 6.16
N GLN A 3 -7.41 -11.62 6.47
CA GLN A 3 -8.35 -12.74 6.61
C GLN A 3 -8.83 -13.28 5.25
N LEU A 4 -8.79 -12.47 4.19
CA LEU A 4 -9.28 -12.85 2.87
C LEU A 4 -8.34 -13.87 2.20
N SER A 5 -7.06 -13.88 2.60
CA SER A 5 -6.09 -14.84 2.11
C SER A 5 -6.22 -16.26 2.70
N GLY A 6 -7.25 -16.54 3.52
CA GLY A 6 -7.54 -17.87 4.08
C GLY A 6 -6.53 -18.33 5.14
N SER A 7 -6.61 -19.59 5.59
CA SER A 7 -5.68 -20.14 6.59
C SER A 7 -4.40 -20.67 5.94
N GLN A 8 -3.25 -20.10 6.31
CA GLN A 8 -1.86 -20.55 6.02
C GLN A 8 -0.90 -19.50 6.61
N MET A 9 0.36 -19.88 6.87
CA MET A 9 1.40 -18.91 7.19
C MET A 9 1.56 -17.86 6.06
N LYS A 10 1.59 -16.59 6.46
CA LYS A 10 1.65 -15.43 5.57
C LYS A 10 2.85 -14.55 5.86
N LEU A 11 3.33 -13.92 4.81
CA LEU A 11 4.23 -12.78 4.85
C LEU A 11 3.45 -11.52 4.46
N LEU A 12 3.67 -10.42 5.17
CA LEU A 12 3.16 -9.10 4.82
C LEU A 12 4.27 -8.27 4.20
N LEU A 13 4.17 -8.01 2.90
CA LEU A 13 5.10 -7.19 2.13
C LEU A 13 4.56 -5.77 1.99
N MET A 14 5.31 -4.78 2.46
CA MET A 14 4.90 -3.37 2.50
C MET A 14 5.93 -2.46 1.84
N ASP A 15 5.60 -1.18 1.68
CA ASP A 15 6.57 -0.15 1.31
C ASP A 15 6.82 0.81 2.48
N GLY A 16 7.67 1.81 2.26
CA GLY A 16 7.99 2.82 3.27
C GLY A 16 6.83 3.67 3.77
N GLU A 17 5.77 3.85 2.98
CA GLU A 17 4.59 4.65 3.35
C GLU A 17 3.49 3.79 3.99
N THR A 18 3.33 2.54 3.58
CA THR A 18 2.31 1.64 4.13
C THR A 18 2.76 0.96 5.42
N THR A 19 4.07 0.80 5.64
CA THR A 19 4.60 0.19 6.87
C THR A 19 4.17 0.95 8.14
N PRO A 20 4.33 2.29 8.24
CA PRO A 20 3.84 3.04 9.40
C PRO A 20 2.31 2.99 9.54
N THR A 21 1.60 2.95 8.41
CA THR A 21 0.14 2.86 8.38
C THR A 21 -0.36 1.59 9.07
N VAL A 22 0.23 0.43 8.76
CA VAL A 22 -0.10 -0.84 9.44
C VAL A 22 0.36 -0.83 10.89
N SER A 23 1.57 -0.32 11.15
CA SER A 23 2.17 -0.31 12.49
C SER A 23 1.39 0.53 13.50
N CYS A 24 0.77 1.64 13.07
CA CYS A 24 -0.11 2.44 13.92
C CYS A 24 -1.54 1.88 14.04
N SER A 25 -1.95 1.02 13.10
CA SER A 25 -3.33 0.50 13.05
C SER A 25 -3.53 -0.79 13.84
N TYR A 26 -2.49 -1.64 13.97
CA TYR A 26 -2.59 -2.94 14.60
C TYR A 26 -1.39 -3.24 15.48
N ALA A 27 -1.64 -3.92 16.60
CA ALA A 27 -0.55 -4.50 17.38
C ALA A 27 0.02 -5.72 16.66
N GLN A 28 1.33 -5.95 16.79
CA GLN A 28 1.98 -7.11 16.16
C GLN A 28 1.32 -8.44 16.55
N SER A 29 0.90 -8.59 17.81
CA SER A 29 0.18 -9.77 18.29
C SER A 29 -1.14 -10.03 17.56
N GLU A 30 -1.88 -8.97 17.20
CA GLU A 30 -3.15 -9.09 16.47
C GLU A 30 -2.92 -9.53 15.02
N VAL A 31 -1.80 -9.11 14.42
CA VAL A 31 -1.42 -9.49 13.06
C VAL A 31 -0.94 -10.95 13.03
N MET A 32 -0.17 -11.37 14.04
CA MET A 32 0.27 -12.76 14.20
C MET A 32 -0.89 -13.73 14.42
N GLN A 33 -1.93 -13.33 15.17
CA GLN A 33 -3.16 -14.12 15.31
C GLN A 33 -3.88 -14.39 13.98
N LYS A 34 -3.58 -13.59 12.94
CA LYS A 34 -4.08 -13.76 11.57
C LYS A 34 -3.08 -14.49 10.66
N GLU A 35 -2.13 -15.19 11.28
CA GLU A 35 -1.09 -16.04 10.65
C GLU A 35 -0.05 -15.26 9.83
N VAL A 36 0.12 -13.96 10.07
CA VAL A 36 1.21 -13.17 9.48
C VAL A 36 2.39 -13.16 10.45
N TYR A 37 3.45 -13.84 10.07
CA TYR A 37 4.63 -14.03 10.94
C TYR A 37 5.87 -13.29 10.45
N ILE A 38 5.92 -12.98 9.15
CA ILE A 38 7.05 -12.28 8.53
C ILE A 38 6.54 -10.95 7.98
N PHE A 39 7.30 -9.90 8.28
CA PHE A 39 7.11 -8.56 7.74
C PHE A 39 8.33 -8.23 6.90
N ASP A 40 8.12 -7.84 5.66
CA ASP A 40 9.20 -7.47 4.75
C ASP A 40 8.82 -6.21 3.98
N ARG A 41 9.83 -5.59 3.38
CA ARG A 41 9.70 -4.39 2.58
C ARG A 41 9.97 -4.70 1.12
N ILE A 42 9.14 -4.17 0.22
CA ILE A 42 9.27 -4.38 -1.22
C ILE A 42 10.57 -3.77 -1.76
N GLU A 43 11.16 -2.81 -1.05
CA GLU A 43 12.46 -2.24 -1.39
C GLU A 43 13.64 -3.19 -1.09
N ASN A 44 13.45 -4.19 -0.24
CA ASN A 44 14.49 -5.15 0.11
C ASN A 44 14.72 -6.12 -1.05
N LYS A 45 15.90 -6.05 -1.66
CA LYS A 45 16.38 -7.06 -2.61
C LYS A 45 16.85 -8.29 -1.84
N THR A 46 15.93 -9.17 -1.48
CA THR A 46 16.30 -10.43 -0.85
C THR A 46 16.73 -11.43 -1.92
N SER A 47 18.00 -11.83 -1.91
CA SER A 47 18.52 -12.95 -2.69
C SER A 47 17.76 -14.21 -2.30
N ALA A 48 16.98 -14.75 -3.24
CA ALA A 48 15.90 -15.68 -3.00
C ALA A 48 16.36 -17.08 -2.58
N ASP A 49 16.18 -17.42 -1.30
CA ASP A 49 15.70 -18.76 -0.98
C ASP A 49 14.18 -18.74 -1.20
N SER A 50 13.67 -19.51 -2.18
CA SER A 50 12.24 -19.53 -2.47
C SER A 50 11.47 -20.06 -1.25
N ILE A 51 10.64 -19.23 -0.62
CA ILE A 51 9.83 -19.65 0.53
C ILE A 51 8.43 -20.04 0.04
N LYS A 52 8.38 -21.13 -0.73
CA LYS A 52 7.18 -21.60 -1.45
C LYS A 52 6.00 -21.98 -0.54
N SER A 53 6.23 -22.17 0.76
CA SER A 53 5.20 -22.55 1.73
C SER A 53 4.38 -21.39 2.29
N LEU A 54 4.74 -20.13 1.96
CA LEU A 54 4.07 -18.93 2.47
C LEU A 54 3.17 -18.27 1.41
N LYS A 55 2.07 -17.68 1.88
CA LYS A 55 1.29 -16.71 1.10
C LYS A 55 1.88 -15.32 1.27
N CYS A 56 2.00 -14.57 0.18
CA CYS A 56 2.43 -13.19 0.21
C CYS A 56 1.22 -12.26 0.16
N VAL A 57 1.00 -11.49 1.23
CA VAL A 57 0.04 -10.40 1.25
C VAL A 57 0.82 -9.12 1.01
N VAL A 58 0.57 -8.45 -0.11
CA VAL A 58 1.22 -7.18 -0.43
C VAL A 58 0.28 -6.04 -0.06
N PHE A 59 0.78 -5.05 0.65
CA PHE A 59 0.09 -3.80 0.91
C PHE A 59 1.00 -2.60 0.61
N VAL A 60 0.81 -1.97 -0.55
CA VAL A 60 1.68 -0.90 -1.06
C VAL A 60 0.89 0.23 -1.68
N ARG A 61 1.51 1.39 -1.83
CA ARG A 61 0.99 2.47 -2.67
C ARG A 61 1.17 2.12 -4.15
N PRO A 62 0.22 2.48 -5.03
CA PRO A 62 0.35 2.24 -6.48
C PRO A 62 1.26 3.28 -7.14
N THR A 63 2.51 3.41 -6.69
CA THR A 63 3.52 4.27 -7.32
C THR A 63 4.22 3.53 -8.44
N ALA A 64 4.75 4.23 -9.45
CA ALA A 64 5.49 3.61 -10.55
C ALA A 64 6.61 2.70 -10.05
N GLU A 65 7.35 3.14 -9.03
CA GLU A 65 8.44 2.37 -8.43
C GLU A 65 7.96 1.07 -7.77
N ASN A 66 6.83 1.09 -7.06
CA ASN A 66 6.26 -0.11 -6.45
C ASN A 66 5.68 -1.06 -7.50
N ILE A 67 5.06 -0.53 -8.56
CA ILE A 67 4.59 -1.35 -9.69
C ILE A 67 5.78 -2.03 -10.37
N ASP A 68 6.87 -1.33 -10.61
CA ASP A 68 8.07 -1.91 -11.23
C ASP A 68 8.68 -3.03 -10.38
N ARG A 69 8.75 -2.82 -9.05
CA ARG A 69 9.20 -3.87 -8.11
C ARG A 69 8.27 -5.08 -8.10
N LEU A 70 6.95 -4.84 -8.10
CA LEU A 70 5.96 -5.92 -8.17
C LEU A 70 6.05 -6.71 -9.47
N VAL A 71 6.26 -6.02 -10.61
CA VAL A 71 6.48 -6.68 -11.90
C VAL A 71 7.71 -7.59 -11.84
N GLN A 72 8.82 -7.13 -11.25
CA GLN A 72 10.03 -7.95 -11.07
C GLN A 72 9.77 -9.14 -10.15
N GLU A 73 9.09 -8.93 -9.02
CA GLU A 73 8.71 -10.00 -8.08
C GLU A 73 7.81 -11.05 -8.75
N LEU A 74 6.86 -10.67 -9.60
CA LEU A 74 5.96 -11.61 -10.28
C LEU A 74 6.62 -12.37 -11.45
N GLN A 75 7.68 -11.82 -12.03
CA GLN A 75 8.46 -12.51 -13.07
C GLN A 75 9.30 -13.66 -12.50
N GLU A 76 9.82 -13.48 -11.28
CA GLU A 76 10.59 -14.49 -10.54
C GLU A 76 10.02 -14.66 -9.13
N PRO A 77 8.82 -15.26 -8.99
CA PRO A 77 8.07 -15.26 -7.74
C PRO A 77 8.77 -16.06 -6.64
N ARG A 78 8.99 -15.40 -5.50
CA ARG A 78 9.47 -16.03 -4.26
C ARG A 78 8.40 -16.88 -3.57
N PHE A 79 7.12 -16.56 -3.81
CA PHE A 79 5.96 -17.15 -3.15
C PHE A 79 5.01 -17.78 -4.18
N ASN A 80 4.22 -18.78 -3.76
CA ASN A 80 3.28 -19.45 -4.67
C ASN A 80 1.93 -18.74 -4.81
N GLN A 81 1.64 -17.78 -3.92
CA GLN A 81 0.37 -17.05 -3.89
C GLN A 81 0.61 -15.60 -3.48
N TYR A 82 0.15 -14.66 -4.30
CA TYR A 82 0.17 -13.23 -4.01
C TYR A 82 -1.25 -12.67 -3.89
N TYR A 83 -1.45 -11.84 -2.88
CA TYR A 83 -2.66 -11.05 -2.66
C TYR A 83 -2.27 -9.58 -2.68
N LEU A 84 -2.61 -8.86 -3.74
CA LEU A 84 -2.15 -7.51 -3.99
C LEU A 84 -3.18 -6.49 -3.49
N TYR A 85 -2.80 -5.70 -2.49
CA TYR A 85 -3.63 -4.63 -1.95
C TYR A 85 -2.97 -3.28 -2.16
N PHE A 86 -3.69 -2.38 -2.84
CA PHE A 86 -3.21 -1.02 -3.09
C PHE A 86 -3.85 -0.03 -2.13
N SER A 87 -3.03 0.85 -1.54
CA SER A 87 -3.51 1.89 -0.61
C SER A 87 -4.46 2.89 -1.26
N ASN A 88 -4.41 3.02 -2.58
CA ASN A 88 -5.19 3.97 -3.38
C ASN A 88 -5.52 3.38 -4.76
N THR A 89 -6.16 4.17 -5.63
CA THR A 89 -6.54 3.73 -6.97
C THR A 89 -5.33 3.37 -7.83
N ILE A 90 -5.41 2.21 -8.51
CA ILE A 90 -4.44 1.76 -9.51
C ILE A 90 -5.01 1.95 -10.91
N ASN A 91 -4.20 2.44 -11.85
CA ASN A 91 -4.67 2.65 -13.22
C ASN A 91 -4.71 1.32 -14.01
N LYS A 92 -5.51 1.29 -15.08
CA LYS A 92 -5.70 0.10 -15.92
C LYS A 92 -4.42 -0.38 -16.61
N TYR A 93 -3.50 0.55 -16.90
CA TYR A 93 -2.24 0.24 -17.55
C TYR A 93 -1.33 -0.57 -16.62
N ASP A 94 -1.20 -0.16 -15.36
CA ASP A 94 -0.39 -0.86 -14.37
C ASP A 94 -1.00 -2.22 -13.99
N VAL A 95 -2.33 -2.33 -13.91
CA VAL A 95 -3.01 -3.63 -13.76
C VAL A 95 -2.65 -4.58 -14.91
N LYS A 96 -2.62 -4.07 -16.14
CA LYS A 96 -2.22 -4.86 -17.31
C LYS A 96 -0.75 -5.28 -17.22
N ARG A 97 0.15 -4.39 -16.80
CA ARG A 97 1.57 -4.72 -16.59
C ARG A 97 1.76 -5.85 -15.57
N LEU A 98 1.03 -5.82 -14.45
CA LEU A 98 1.08 -6.87 -13.44
C LEU A 98 0.56 -8.20 -13.99
N ALA A 99 -0.53 -8.17 -14.77
CA ALA A 99 -1.09 -9.37 -15.41
C ALA A 99 -0.13 -9.99 -16.44
N GLU A 100 0.58 -9.18 -17.23
CA GLU A 100 1.60 -9.65 -18.17
C GLU A 100 2.85 -10.23 -17.47
N ALA A 101 3.14 -9.76 -16.26
CA ALA A 101 4.26 -10.22 -15.46
C ALA A 101 4.00 -11.57 -14.77
N ASP A 102 2.76 -11.84 -14.32
CA ASP A 102 2.37 -13.06 -13.59
C ASP A 102 2.23 -14.30 -14.49
N LYS A 103 3.33 -14.70 -15.15
CA LYS A 103 3.38 -15.89 -16.01
C LYS A 103 3.19 -17.20 -15.23
N ASN A 104 3.39 -17.15 -13.92
CA ASN A 104 3.28 -18.30 -13.02
C ASN A 104 1.88 -18.43 -12.39
N GLU A 105 0.93 -17.55 -12.75
CA GLU A 105 -0.46 -17.55 -12.25
C GLU A 105 -0.54 -17.60 -10.71
N THR A 106 0.33 -16.80 -10.07
CA THR A 106 0.49 -16.76 -8.62
C THR A 106 -0.43 -15.73 -7.97
N VAL A 107 -0.87 -14.71 -8.69
CA VAL A 107 -1.76 -13.67 -8.16
C VAL A 107 -3.16 -14.26 -7.97
N ARG A 108 -3.69 -14.15 -6.74
CA ARG A 108 -5.01 -14.66 -6.36
C ARG A 108 -6.04 -13.57 -6.17
N GLU A 109 -5.61 -12.37 -5.80
CA GLU A 109 -6.48 -11.25 -5.50
C GLU A 109 -5.78 -9.93 -5.80
N VAL A 110 -6.54 -8.96 -6.32
CA VAL A 110 -6.11 -7.57 -6.50
C VAL A 110 -7.22 -6.67 -6.00
N GLN A 111 -6.94 -5.79 -5.04
CA GLN A 111 -7.95 -4.91 -4.46
C GLN A 111 -7.39 -3.55 -4.04
N GLU A 112 -8.21 -2.51 -4.20
CA GLU A 112 -7.98 -1.16 -3.67
C GLU A 112 -8.61 -1.05 -2.27
N VAL A 113 -7.84 -0.61 -1.26
CA VAL A 113 -8.32 -0.55 0.13
C VAL A 113 -8.48 0.86 0.69
N PHE A 114 -8.05 1.90 -0.05
CA PHE A 114 -8.21 3.31 0.32
C PHE A 114 -7.69 3.66 1.73
N LEU A 115 -6.57 3.07 2.12
CA LEU A 115 -5.87 3.31 3.38
C LEU A 115 -4.51 3.97 3.09
N ASP A 116 -4.54 5.27 2.72
CA ASP A 116 -3.38 5.99 2.16
C ASP A 116 -2.79 7.05 3.11
N GLY A 117 -2.62 6.69 4.39
CA GLY A 117 -1.87 7.44 5.39
C GLY A 117 -2.02 6.87 6.80
N ILE A 118 -1.48 7.57 7.79
CA ILE A 118 -1.20 7.02 9.12
C ILE A 118 -2.25 7.52 10.13
N PRO A 119 -3.07 6.61 10.70
CA PRO A 119 -4.00 6.96 11.76
C PRO A 119 -3.26 7.06 13.10
N LEU A 120 -3.04 8.28 13.58
CA LEU A 120 -2.39 8.51 14.88
C LEU A 120 -3.37 8.40 16.04
N ARG A 121 -4.61 8.87 15.83
CA ARG A 121 -5.74 8.75 16.76
C ARG A 121 -7.04 8.61 15.96
N LYS A 122 -8.16 8.34 16.64
CA LYS A 122 -9.49 8.21 16.01
C LYS A 122 -9.92 9.45 15.22
N ASP A 123 -9.42 10.62 15.61
CA ASP A 123 -9.71 11.95 15.08
C ASP A 123 -8.49 12.61 14.41
N LEU A 124 -7.34 11.91 14.34
CA LEU A 124 -6.09 12.47 13.85
C LEU A 124 -5.40 11.52 12.87
N PHE A 125 -5.18 12.03 11.67
CA PHE A 125 -4.53 11.33 10.58
C PHE A 125 -3.41 12.18 10.01
N THR A 126 -2.32 11.55 9.57
CA THR A 126 -1.20 12.22 8.91
C THR A 126 -0.80 11.49 7.64
N LEU A 127 -0.40 12.24 6.61
CA LEU A 127 0.22 11.68 5.41
C LEU A 127 1.74 11.57 5.53
N ASN A 128 2.32 12.10 6.63
CA ASN A 128 3.76 12.13 6.87
C ASN A 128 4.57 12.66 5.67
N ILE A 129 4.06 13.71 5.02
CA ILE A 129 4.72 14.36 3.89
C ILE A 129 5.63 15.45 4.43
N HIS A 130 6.89 15.41 4.02
CA HIS A 130 7.89 16.44 4.32
C HIS A 130 8.14 17.32 3.09
N HIS A 131 8.64 18.54 3.31
CA HIS A 131 9.05 19.46 2.24
C HIS A 131 7.94 19.78 1.21
N ILE A 132 6.71 19.97 1.69
CA ILE A 132 5.51 20.27 0.88
C ILE A 132 5.67 21.57 0.08
N PHE A 133 6.35 22.56 0.66
CA PHE A 133 6.56 23.87 0.06
C PHE A 133 7.89 23.94 -0.69
N ASP A 134 7.91 24.70 -1.78
CA ASP A 134 9.13 25.15 -2.45
C ASP A 134 9.75 26.38 -1.75
N SER A 135 10.84 26.91 -2.32
CA SER A 135 11.53 28.09 -1.80
C SER A 135 10.69 29.37 -1.84
N THR A 136 9.61 29.38 -2.61
CA THR A 136 8.67 30.50 -2.75
C THR A 136 7.40 30.32 -1.91
N PHE A 137 7.38 29.33 -1.01
CA PHE A 137 6.23 28.95 -0.19
C PHE A 137 5.00 28.46 -0.98
N ASN A 138 5.18 28.05 -2.23
CA ASN A 138 4.13 27.39 -3.00
C ASN A 138 4.15 25.88 -2.76
N VAL A 139 2.98 25.25 -2.76
CA VAL A 139 2.88 23.79 -2.65
C VAL A 139 3.41 23.16 -3.93
N LYS A 140 4.36 22.24 -3.80
CA LYS A 140 4.91 21.51 -4.96
C LYS A 140 3.84 20.61 -5.58
N ASP A 141 3.81 20.49 -6.91
CA ASP A 141 2.79 19.71 -7.62
C ASP A 141 2.68 18.25 -7.14
N HIS A 142 3.82 17.57 -6.96
CA HIS A 142 3.82 16.19 -6.44
C HIS A 142 3.26 16.10 -5.01
N SER A 143 3.47 17.13 -4.20
CA SER A 143 2.93 17.19 -2.84
C SER A 143 1.42 17.44 -2.87
N ALA A 144 0.94 18.30 -3.76
CA ALA A 144 -0.50 18.54 -3.98
C ALA A 144 -1.21 17.25 -4.43
N GLU A 145 -0.62 16.51 -5.37
CA GLU A 145 -1.15 15.22 -5.81
C GLU A 145 -1.18 14.19 -4.67
N ARG A 146 -0.12 14.09 -3.86
CA ARG A 146 -0.08 13.19 -2.70
C ARG A 146 -1.13 13.56 -1.65
N LEU A 147 -1.31 14.85 -1.38
CA LEU A 147 -2.33 15.38 -0.47
C LEU A 147 -3.73 15.01 -0.96
N LYS A 148 -4.02 15.25 -2.24
CA LYS A 148 -5.29 14.87 -2.87
C LYS A 148 -5.58 13.39 -2.71
N CYS A 149 -4.62 12.52 -3.07
CA CYS A 149 -4.77 11.08 -2.94
C CYS A 149 -5.08 10.65 -1.50
N GLY A 150 -4.36 11.21 -0.52
CA GLY A 150 -4.56 10.92 0.90
C GLY A 150 -5.92 11.38 1.44
N ILE A 151 -6.35 12.59 1.08
CA ILE A 151 -7.66 13.12 1.48
C ILE A 151 -8.78 12.29 0.86
N VAL A 152 -8.69 11.98 -0.43
CA VAL A 152 -9.70 11.15 -1.12
C VAL A 152 -9.79 9.77 -0.49
N ALA A 153 -8.67 9.12 -0.18
CA ALA A 153 -8.65 7.83 0.50
C ALA A 153 -9.35 7.91 1.86
N LEU A 154 -9.07 8.94 2.66
CA LEU A 154 -9.74 9.17 3.94
C LEU A 154 -11.26 9.36 3.78
N LEU A 155 -11.68 10.16 2.80
CA LEU A 155 -13.11 10.39 2.52
C LEU A 155 -13.84 9.10 2.10
N LEU A 156 -13.20 8.28 1.27
CA LEU A 156 -13.72 6.97 0.86
C LEU A 156 -13.81 6.01 2.04
N GLN A 157 -12.79 5.96 2.89
CA GLN A 157 -12.77 5.15 4.12
C GLN A 157 -13.89 5.54 5.09
N LEU A 158 -14.14 6.84 5.25
CA LEU A 158 -15.22 7.38 6.09
C LEU A 158 -16.59 7.34 5.42
N ARG A 159 -16.65 7.03 4.11
CA ARG A 159 -17.86 7.09 3.27
C ARG A 159 -18.54 8.46 3.34
N LYS A 160 -17.74 9.53 3.19
CA LYS A 160 -18.21 10.93 3.26
C LYS A 160 -17.95 11.66 1.94
N ALA A 161 -18.89 12.52 1.56
CA ALA A 161 -18.77 13.46 0.45
C ALA A 161 -19.04 14.89 0.95
N PRO A 162 -18.10 15.51 1.68
CA PRO A 162 -18.29 16.85 2.23
C PRO A 162 -18.17 17.94 1.15
N ALA A 163 -18.80 19.09 1.40
CA ALA A 163 -18.53 20.28 0.60
C ALA A 163 -17.10 20.79 0.87
N VAL A 164 -16.34 21.04 -0.19
CA VAL A 164 -14.96 21.54 -0.09
C VAL A 164 -14.98 23.05 0.17
N ARG A 165 -14.31 23.48 1.24
CA ARG A 165 -14.09 24.89 1.58
C ARG A 165 -12.60 25.13 1.77
N TYR A 166 -12.12 26.32 1.43
CA TYR A 166 -10.73 26.73 1.58
C TYR A 166 -10.66 28.12 2.21
N GLY A 167 -9.54 28.41 2.89
CA GLY A 167 -9.27 29.74 3.42
C GLY A 167 -8.88 30.69 2.29
N PHE A 168 -9.51 31.86 2.23
CA PHE A 168 -8.98 32.99 1.49
C PHE A 168 -8.22 33.87 2.48
N ASP A 169 -6.93 34.08 2.23
CA ASP A 169 -6.19 35.15 2.89
C ASP A 169 -6.50 36.46 2.13
N ASN A 170 -7.03 37.46 2.86
CA ASN A 170 -7.25 38.83 2.36
C ASN A 170 -5.95 39.63 2.43
#